data_AF-A0A2D0SUF2-F1
#
_entry.id   AF-A0A2D0SUF2-F1
#
_cell.length_a   1.000
_cell.length_b   1.000
_cell.length_c   1.000
_cell.angle_alpha   90.00
_cell.angle_beta   90.00
_cell.angle_gamma   90.00
#
_symmetry.space_group_name_H-M   'P 1'
#
loop_
_entity.id
_entity.type
_entity.pdbx_description
1 polymer ?
#
loop_
_entity_poly.entity_id
_entity_poly.type
_entity_poly.pdbx_seq_one_letter_code
_entity_poly.pdbx_strand_id
1 'polypeptide(L)'
;MNKKLICLVLLGSVIFFCDGGVTTDFCCSQPCQKRGVCISKGLDAYECDCTRTGYYGENCTTPELSTWIRSILKPNPNTIHYLLTNYKWIWGIINNISFLRNTLMRYVLTSRSNLVESPPTYNADYEYKNWEAYSNTSYYTRTLPPVPKHCPSASMPLPDVKQVVEKFLMRQRFIPDPQGTNLMFAFFAQHFTHQFFKSDFKKGPAFTKGLGHGVDLSNVYGDNLERQHKLRLFKDGKLKYQVLDGEVYPPLVKDVQISCGRNLPAGVQVMATKILEHGREVRYQSFNAYRARFNLEPYNSFEELTGDKELTADLKSLYGAVNSVELYTGLLVEKPRHNAVFGDTMVEMGAPYSLKGLMGNPICSPDYWMPSTFGGKVGFEIVNMAYLRKLVCINVKGPCPFVSFKVPEDKMYNLAKINPTVLLNEQTSEL
;
A
#
# COMPACT_ATOMS: atom_id res chain seq x y z
N MET A 1 32.83 79.47 -19.11
CA MET A 1 32.16 79.53 -17.79
C MET A 1 30.66 79.35 -17.98
N ASN A 2 29.96 78.72 -17.01
CA ASN A 2 28.50 78.59 -16.86
C ASN A 2 27.76 77.84 -18.01
N LYS A 3 27.38 76.56 -17.86
CA LYS A 3 26.24 75.98 -17.07
C LYS A 3 24.88 76.60 -17.51
N LYS A 4 23.94 75.88 -18.16
CA LYS A 4 23.22 74.69 -17.66
C LYS A 4 22.28 74.05 -18.72
N LEU A 5 21.97 72.77 -18.51
CA LEU A 5 20.75 72.02 -18.91
C LEU A 5 20.42 71.82 -20.41
N ILE A 6 20.68 70.60 -20.90
CA ILE A 6 20.08 70.04 -22.12
C ILE A 6 18.96 69.08 -21.67
N CYS A 7 17.74 69.27 -22.18
CA CYS A 7 16.66 68.30 -21.99
C CYS A 7 16.89 67.07 -22.87
N LEU A 8 16.98 65.89 -22.25
CA LEU A 8 17.16 64.62 -22.94
C LEU A 8 15.77 64.00 -23.20
N VAL A 9 15.35 64.02 -24.46
CA VAL A 9 14.08 63.39 -24.87
C VAL A 9 14.25 61.88 -24.88
N LEU A 10 13.76 61.23 -23.82
CA LEU A 10 13.68 59.78 -23.76
C LEU A 10 12.52 59.28 -24.64
N LEU A 11 12.84 58.77 -25.82
CA LEU A 11 11.94 57.95 -26.61
C LEU A 11 11.66 56.66 -25.83
N GLY A 12 10.45 56.57 -25.25
CA GLY A 12 10.02 55.41 -24.46
C GLY A 12 9.81 54.18 -25.33
N SER A 13 10.87 53.38 -25.53
CA SER A 13 10.73 51.99 -25.96
C SER A 13 10.08 51.19 -24.84
N VAL A 14 8.75 51.03 -24.89
CA VAL A 14 8.03 50.09 -24.03
C VAL A 14 8.43 48.67 -24.46
N ILE A 15 9.51 48.19 -23.86
CA ILE A 15 9.82 46.76 -23.87
C ILE A 15 8.73 46.10 -23.05
N PHE A 16 7.75 45.53 -23.73
CA PHE A 16 6.89 44.52 -23.13
C PHE A 16 7.79 43.36 -22.73
N PHE A 17 8.17 43.33 -21.46
CA PHE A 17 8.46 42.07 -20.81
C PHE A 17 7.14 41.29 -20.82
N CYS A 18 6.97 40.44 -21.83
CA CYS A 18 6.14 39.26 -21.67
C CYS A 18 6.78 38.46 -20.55
N ASP A 19 6.34 38.71 -19.32
CA ASP A 19 6.59 37.83 -18.21
C ASP A 19 5.98 36.49 -18.63
N GLY A 20 6.87 35.52 -18.89
CA GLY A 20 6.53 34.24 -19.47
C GLY A 20 5.86 33.37 -18.44
N GLY A 21 4.66 33.78 -18.02
CA GLY A 21 3.79 33.02 -17.13
C GLY A 21 3.64 31.63 -17.73
N VAL A 22 4.29 30.65 -17.09
CA VAL A 22 4.21 29.25 -17.51
C VAL A 22 2.74 28.88 -17.47
N THR A 23 2.15 28.62 -18.64
CA THR A 23 0.78 28.14 -18.78
C THR A 23 0.72 26.74 -18.19
N THR A 24 0.53 26.66 -16.87
CA THR A 24 0.46 25.41 -16.12
C THR A 24 -0.84 24.71 -16.48
N ASP A 25 -0.74 23.53 -17.08
CA ASP A 25 -1.90 22.64 -17.28
C ASP A 25 -2.71 22.54 -15.98
N PHE A 26 -3.99 22.93 -16.05
CA PHE A 26 -4.88 22.97 -14.89
C PHE A 26 -5.00 21.60 -14.22
N CYS A 27 -4.83 20.49 -14.95
CA CYS A 27 -4.83 19.14 -14.37
C CYS A 27 -3.67 18.90 -13.38
N CYS A 28 -2.59 19.70 -13.41
CA CYS A 28 -1.53 19.66 -12.40
C CYS A 28 -2.03 20.04 -10.99
N SER A 29 -3.05 20.88 -10.89
CA SER A 29 -3.70 21.23 -9.61
C SER A 29 -4.60 20.13 -9.05
N GLN A 30 -4.86 19.07 -9.84
CA GLN A 30 -5.80 17.98 -9.54
C GLN A 30 -7.21 18.49 -9.17
N PRO A 31 -7.86 19.30 -10.04
CA PRO A 31 -9.07 20.02 -9.69
C PRO A 31 -10.28 19.09 -9.50
N CYS A 32 -10.33 17.99 -10.26
CA CYS A 32 -11.42 17.02 -10.25
C CYS A 32 -11.47 16.18 -8.96
N GLN A 33 -12.52 16.39 -8.16
CA GLN A 33 -12.71 15.72 -6.89
C GLN A 33 -13.46 14.39 -7.04
N LYS A 34 -13.53 13.62 -5.93
CA LYS A 34 -14.40 12.43 -5.78
C LYS A 34 -14.29 11.39 -6.92
N ARG A 35 -13.08 11.24 -7.49
CA ARG A 35 -12.71 10.35 -8.61
C ARG A 35 -13.12 10.82 -10.02
N GLY A 36 -13.47 12.10 -10.18
CA GLY A 36 -13.56 12.70 -11.51
C GLY A 36 -12.20 12.62 -12.23
N VAL A 37 -12.22 12.40 -13.54
CA VAL A 37 -10.99 12.33 -14.35
C VAL A 37 -10.76 13.68 -15.02
N CYS A 38 -9.59 14.28 -14.80
CA CYS A 38 -9.21 15.53 -15.45
C CYS A 38 -8.79 15.29 -16.90
N ILE A 39 -9.39 16.05 -17.81
CA ILE A 39 -9.11 16.04 -19.24
C ILE A 39 -8.68 17.46 -19.61
N SER A 40 -7.42 17.64 -20.00
CA SER A 40 -6.92 18.92 -20.50
C SER A 40 -7.56 19.23 -21.87
N LYS A 41 -8.05 20.46 -22.04
CA LYS A 41 -8.68 20.96 -23.28
C LYS A 41 -7.77 21.94 -24.04
N GLY A 42 -6.56 22.18 -23.56
CA GLY A 42 -5.61 23.15 -24.11
C GLY A 42 -4.78 23.78 -22.99
N LEU A 43 -4.10 24.89 -23.30
CA LEU A 43 -3.27 25.61 -22.32
C LEU A 43 -4.10 26.23 -21.18
N ASP A 44 -5.32 26.68 -21.48
CA ASP A 44 -6.12 27.53 -20.58
C ASP A 44 -7.42 26.88 -20.07
N ALA A 45 -7.65 25.59 -20.35
CA ALA A 45 -8.93 24.93 -20.03
C ALA A 45 -8.79 23.43 -19.70
N TYR A 46 -9.68 22.95 -18.83
CA TYR A 46 -9.83 21.53 -18.48
C TYR A 46 -11.32 21.15 -18.42
N GLU A 47 -11.60 19.86 -18.31
CA GLU A 47 -12.92 19.31 -17.98
C GLU A 47 -12.75 18.14 -17.02
N CYS A 48 -13.67 18.00 -16.06
CA CYS A 48 -13.75 16.84 -15.20
C CYS A 48 -14.84 15.87 -15.69
N ASP A 49 -14.45 14.68 -16.12
CA ASP A 49 -15.40 13.58 -16.34
C ASP A 49 -15.87 13.06 -14.97
N CYS A 50 -17.06 13.49 -14.55
CA CYS A 50 -17.71 13.06 -13.32
C CYS A 50 -18.54 11.77 -13.46
N THR A 51 -18.46 11.05 -14.60
CA THR A 51 -19.33 9.90 -14.90
C THR A 51 -19.33 8.83 -13.81
N ARG A 52 -20.51 8.58 -13.21
CA ARG A 52 -20.73 7.61 -12.12
C ARG A 52 -19.90 7.85 -10.85
N THR A 53 -19.41 9.07 -10.64
CA THR A 53 -18.85 9.48 -9.32
C THR A 53 -19.95 9.66 -8.26
N GLY A 54 -21.19 9.93 -8.68
CA GLY A 54 -22.29 10.36 -7.80
C GLY A 54 -22.28 11.87 -7.52
N TYR A 55 -21.44 12.62 -8.24
CA TYR A 55 -21.27 14.07 -8.14
C TYR A 55 -21.31 14.71 -9.53
N TYR A 56 -21.57 16.02 -9.59
CA TYR A 56 -21.58 16.83 -10.80
C TYR A 56 -21.01 18.23 -10.53
N GLY A 57 -21.04 19.09 -11.56
CA GLY A 57 -20.41 20.42 -11.56
C GLY A 57 -18.97 20.37 -12.04
N GLU A 58 -18.38 21.54 -12.28
CA GLU A 58 -17.05 21.72 -12.91
C GLU A 58 -15.95 20.82 -12.32
N ASN A 59 -15.94 20.66 -10.99
CA ASN A 59 -14.93 19.90 -10.24
C ASN A 59 -15.45 18.61 -9.60
N CYS A 60 -16.62 18.10 -10.02
CA CYS A 60 -17.29 16.94 -9.40
C CYS A 60 -17.49 17.07 -7.89
N THR A 61 -17.87 18.27 -7.42
CA THR A 61 -18.03 18.61 -5.99
C THR A 61 -19.47 18.58 -5.51
N THR A 62 -20.46 18.78 -6.39
CA THR A 62 -21.88 18.85 -6.01
C THR A 62 -22.49 17.46 -6.00
N PRO A 63 -22.96 16.92 -4.86
CA PRO A 63 -23.48 15.55 -4.79
C PRO A 63 -24.87 15.43 -5.42
N GLU A 64 -25.15 14.28 -6.03
CA GLU A 64 -26.51 13.82 -6.25
C GLU A 64 -27.24 13.59 -4.91
N LEU A 65 -28.57 13.69 -4.89
CA LEU A 65 -29.37 13.48 -3.67
C LEU A 65 -29.08 12.14 -2.99
N SER A 66 -28.93 11.06 -3.76
CA SER A 66 -28.63 9.72 -3.22
C SER A 66 -27.23 9.64 -2.60
N THR A 67 -26.25 10.32 -3.21
CA THR A 67 -24.87 10.45 -2.72
C THR A 67 -24.82 11.26 -1.45
N TRP A 68 -25.55 12.37 -1.39
CA TRP A 68 -25.65 13.25 -0.23
C TRP A 68 -26.22 12.51 0.98
N ILE A 69 -27.37 11.83 0.83
CA ILE A 69 -27.96 10.99 1.91
C ILE A 69 -26.96 9.94 2.40
N ARG A 70 -26.29 9.25 1.47
CA ARG A 70 -25.26 8.25 1.82
C ARG A 70 -24.07 8.87 2.55
N SER A 71 -23.64 10.07 2.18
CA SER A 71 -22.51 10.75 2.84
C SER A 71 -22.81 11.15 4.28
N ILE A 72 -24.06 11.55 4.57
CA ILE A 72 -24.50 11.89 5.94
C ILE A 72 -24.61 10.62 6.81
N LEU A 73 -25.15 9.54 6.25
CA LEU A 73 -25.34 8.29 7.00
C LEU A 73 -24.06 7.43 7.11
N LYS A 74 -23.02 7.71 6.33
CA LYS A 74 -21.77 6.94 6.35
C LYS A 74 -20.91 7.36 7.56
N PRO A 75 -20.73 6.50 8.58
CA PRO A 75 -19.84 6.81 9.69
C PRO A 75 -18.37 6.93 9.25
N ASN A 76 -17.61 7.73 9.99
CA ASN A 76 -16.16 7.89 9.82
C ASN A 76 -15.45 6.52 9.97
N PRO A 77 -14.40 6.21 9.18
CA PRO A 77 -13.57 5.02 9.34
C PRO A 77 -13.10 4.73 10.78
N ASN A 78 -12.80 5.76 11.58
CA ASN A 78 -12.44 5.58 12.99
C ASN A 78 -13.63 5.11 13.84
N THR A 79 -14.84 5.62 13.59
CA THR A 79 -16.07 5.14 14.23
C THR A 79 -16.35 3.69 13.86
N ILE A 80 -16.19 3.32 12.57
CA ILE A 80 -16.30 1.92 12.12
C ILE A 80 -15.26 1.03 12.80
N HIS A 81 -14.00 1.48 12.87
CA HIS A 81 -12.94 0.74 13.55
C HIS A 81 -13.26 0.53 15.03
N TYR A 82 -13.71 1.58 15.73
CA TYR A 82 -14.13 1.50 17.14
C TYR A 82 -15.27 0.49 17.32
N LEU A 83 -16.31 0.53 16.48
CA LEU A 83 -17.41 -0.44 16.52
C LEU A 83 -16.95 -1.88 16.26
N LEU A 84 -15.98 -2.09 15.36
CA LEU A 84 -15.42 -3.40 15.04
C LEU A 84 -14.49 -3.98 16.12
N THR A 85 -13.87 -3.14 16.96
CA THR A 85 -12.92 -3.57 18.00
C THR A 85 -13.50 -3.59 19.42
N ASN A 86 -14.60 -2.85 19.65
CA ASN A 86 -15.30 -2.80 20.94
C ASN A 86 -16.55 -3.71 20.93
N TYR A 87 -17.24 -3.77 22.07
CA TYR A 87 -18.51 -4.50 22.23
C TYR A 87 -18.44 -5.99 21.84
N LYS A 88 -17.40 -6.71 22.30
CA LYS A 88 -17.18 -8.14 22.01
C LYS A 88 -18.42 -9.03 22.17
N TRP A 89 -19.31 -8.72 23.11
CA TRP A 89 -20.56 -9.47 23.33
C TRP A 89 -21.55 -9.35 22.15
N ILE A 90 -21.67 -8.17 21.54
CA ILE A 90 -22.48 -7.96 20.33
C ILE A 90 -21.90 -8.77 19.17
N TRP A 91 -20.57 -8.74 19.01
CA TRP A 91 -19.89 -9.54 18.00
C TRP A 91 -20.03 -11.05 18.23
N GLY A 92 -20.11 -11.50 19.48
CA GLY A 92 -20.47 -12.89 19.79
C GLY A 92 -21.82 -13.30 19.21
N ILE A 93 -22.85 -12.46 19.39
CA ILE A 93 -24.20 -12.69 18.83
C ILE A 93 -24.14 -12.68 17.29
N ILE A 94 -23.54 -11.64 16.69
CA ILE A 94 -23.43 -11.46 15.23
C ILE A 94 -22.69 -12.64 14.58
N ASN A 95 -21.58 -13.10 15.16
CA ASN A 95 -20.76 -14.17 14.59
C ASN A 95 -21.41 -15.56 14.67
N ASN A 96 -22.25 -15.79 15.69
CA ASN A 96 -23.04 -17.02 15.84
C ASN A 96 -24.21 -17.08 14.85
N ILE A 97 -24.78 -15.93 14.46
CA ILE A 97 -25.88 -15.87 13.48
C ILE A 97 -25.30 -15.76 12.07
N SER A 98 -25.20 -16.92 11.39
CA SER A 98 -24.57 -17.05 10.06
C SER A 98 -25.08 -16.03 9.02
N PHE A 99 -26.39 -15.75 9.00
CA PHE A 99 -26.98 -14.75 8.11
C PHE A 99 -26.41 -13.34 8.34
N LEU A 100 -26.29 -12.89 9.59
CA LEU A 100 -25.76 -11.55 9.93
C LEU A 100 -24.27 -11.46 9.58
N ARG A 101 -23.48 -12.43 10.05
CA ARG A 101 -22.05 -12.54 9.73
C ARG A 101 -21.80 -12.52 8.22
N ASN A 102 -22.52 -13.34 7.46
CA ASN A 102 -22.34 -13.45 6.01
C ASN A 102 -22.81 -12.18 5.27
N THR A 103 -23.85 -11.51 5.76
CA THR A 103 -24.34 -10.23 5.20
C THR A 103 -23.33 -9.11 5.44
N LEU A 104 -22.80 -8.99 6.65
CA LEU A 104 -21.76 -8.01 6.98
C LEU A 104 -20.47 -8.28 6.19
N MET A 105 -20.03 -9.54 6.09
CA MET A 105 -18.86 -9.86 5.26
C MET A 105 -19.09 -9.58 3.78
N ARG A 106 -20.29 -9.85 3.24
CA ARG A 106 -20.65 -9.46 1.87
C ARG A 106 -20.55 -7.94 1.68
N TYR A 107 -21.03 -7.15 2.62
CA TYR A 107 -20.91 -5.69 2.60
C TYR A 107 -19.45 -5.24 2.68
N VAL A 108 -18.62 -5.84 3.54
CA VAL A 108 -17.17 -5.53 3.62
C VAL A 108 -16.49 -5.84 2.29
N LEU A 109 -16.71 -7.02 1.71
CA LEU A 109 -16.11 -7.43 0.45
C LEU A 109 -16.48 -6.49 -0.70
N THR A 110 -17.77 -6.14 -0.86
CA THR A 110 -18.22 -5.27 -1.96
C THR A 110 -17.80 -3.81 -1.76
N SER A 111 -18.03 -3.24 -0.57
CA SER A 111 -17.67 -1.84 -0.28
C SER A 111 -16.18 -1.55 -0.42
N ARG A 112 -15.31 -2.52 -0.07
CA ARG A 112 -13.86 -2.40 -0.25
C ARG A 112 -13.40 -2.66 -1.68
N SER A 113 -13.89 -3.73 -2.32
CA SER A 113 -13.46 -4.07 -3.69
C SER A 113 -13.83 -2.99 -4.71
N ASN A 114 -14.95 -2.30 -4.53
CA ASN A 114 -15.40 -1.18 -5.37
C ASN A 114 -14.50 0.08 -5.30
N LEU A 115 -13.44 0.09 -4.48
CA LEU A 115 -12.45 1.17 -4.47
C LEU A 115 -11.31 0.95 -5.47
N VAL A 116 -11.09 -0.30 -5.92
CA VAL A 116 -10.08 -0.70 -6.90
C VAL A 116 -10.71 -0.81 -8.29
N GLU A 117 -10.08 -0.22 -9.30
CA GLU A 117 -10.54 -0.27 -10.68
C GLU A 117 -10.27 -1.64 -11.32
N SER A 118 -11.23 -2.11 -12.11
CA SER A 118 -11.26 -3.45 -12.71
C SER A 118 -12.18 -3.40 -13.94
N PRO A 119 -11.67 -3.40 -15.19
CA PRO A 119 -10.27 -3.56 -15.61
C PRO A 119 -9.28 -2.52 -15.06
N PRO A 120 -7.96 -2.81 -15.05
CA PRO A 120 -6.92 -1.83 -14.73
C PRO A 120 -6.92 -0.64 -15.70
N THR A 121 -6.39 0.51 -15.27
CA THR A 121 -6.57 1.80 -15.96
C THR A 121 -5.26 2.51 -16.30
N TYR A 122 -4.45 2.87 -15.30
CA TYR A 122 -3.20 3.62 -15.47
C TYR A 122 -1.97 2.76 -15.15
N ASN A 123 -0.80 3.17 -15.62
CA ASN A 123 0.49 2.65 -15.15
C ASN A 123 1.50 3.80 -14.94
N ALA A 124 2.81 3.55 -14.88
CA ALA A 124 3.80 4.61 -14.64
C ALA A 124 4.05 5.55 -15.84
N ASP A 125 3.82 5.06 -17.05
CA ASP A 125 4.09 5.77 -18.30
C ASP A 125 2.82 6.37 -18.91
N TYR A 126 1.65 5.76 -18.68
CA TYR A 126 0.37 6.23 -19.19
C TYR A 126 -0.54 6.80 -18.11
N GLU A 127 -0.81 8.11 -18.25
CA GLU A 127 -1.69 8.90 -17.39
C GLU A 127 -3.18 8.81 -17.78
N TYR A 128 -3.47 8.15 -18.90
CA TYR A 128 -4.82 7.96 -19.46
C TYR A 128 -5.04 6.50 -19.86
N LYS A 129 -6.31 6.07 -19.84
CA LYS A 129 -6.73 4.71 -20.21
C LYS A 129 -6.41 4.45 -21.68
N ASN A 130 -5.69 3.38 -21.96
CA ASN A 130 -5.35 2.96 -23.32
C ASN A 130 -5.09 1.45 -23.37
N TRP A 131 -4.95 0.90 -24.58
CA TRP A 131 -4.81 -0.54 -24.77
C TRP A 131 -3.50 -1.11 -24.19
N GLU A 132 -2.37 -0.41 -24.30
CA GLU A 132 -1.08 -0.86 -23.77
C GLU A 132 -1.10 -0.95 -22.23
N ALA A 133 -1.65 0.06 -21.56
CA ALA A 133 -1.83 0.05 -20.10
C ALA A 133 -2.77 -1.05 -19.60
N TYR A 134 -3.70 -1.51 -20.45
CA TYR A 134 -4.59 -2.64 -20.15
C TYR A 134 -3.94 -4.01 -20.44
N SER A 135 -3.31 -4.17 -21.61
CA SER A 135 -2.85 -5.48 -22.11
C SER A 135 -1.44 -5.86 -21.65
N ASN A 136 -0.55 -4.90 -21.39
CA ASN A 136 0.83 -5.21 -21.00
C ASN A 136 0.94 -5.50 -19.50
N THR A 137 0.76 -6.78 -19.16
CA THR A 137 0.89 -7.30 -17.78
C THR A 137 2.31 -7.24 -17.21
N SER A 138 3.32 -6.76 -17.94
CA SER A 138 4.63 -6.45 -17.33
C SER A 138 4.58 -5.21 -16.43
N TYR A 139 3.57 -4.34 -16.54
CA TYR A 139 3.44 -3.16 -15.68
C TYR A 139 2.69 -3.46 -14.38
N TYR A 140 3.05 -2.77 -13.30
CA TYR A 140 2.11 -2.55 -12.20
C TYR A 140 1.06 -1.51 -12.60
N THR A 141 -0.22 -1.86 -12.43
CA THR A 141 -1.33 -0.90 -12.57
C THR A 141 -1.33 0.12 -11.42
N ARG A 142 -1.93 1.30 -11.66
CA ARG A 142 -2.05 2.37 -10.66
C ARG A 142 -3.47 2.89 -10.53
N THR A 143 -3.88 3.16 -9.29
CA THR A 143 -5.20 3.71 -8.94
C THR A 143 -5.28 5.25 -9.03
N LEU A 144 -4.13 5.92 -9.10
CA LEU A 144 -3.98 7.31 -9.47
C LEU A 144 -2.93 7.42 -10.59
N PRO A 145 -3.16 8.26 -11.62
CA PRO A 145 -2.17 8.48 -12.66
C PRO A 145 -0.89 9.10 -12.06
N PRO A 146 0.26 8.95 -12.73
CA PRO A 146 1.47 9.69 -12.37
C PRO A 146 1.23 11.21 -12.31
N VAL A 147 2.00 11.93 -11.49
CA VAL A 147 2.05 13.41 -11.60
C VAL A 147 2.63 13.77 -12.97
N PRO A 148 1.92 14.51 -13.85
CA PRO A 148 2.36 14.75 -15.22
C PRO A 148 3.73 15.44 -15.31
N LYS A 149 4.55 15.07 -16.32
CA LYS A 149 5.96 15.50 -16.41
C LYS A 149 6.14 17.00 -16.63
N HIS A 150 5.15 17.67 -17.23
CA HIS A 150 5.13 19.10 -17.50
C HIS A 150 4.61 19.93 -16.32
N CYS A 151 4.11 19.30 -15.26
CA CYS A 151 3.69 20.03 -14.07
C CYS A 151 4.89 20.72 -13.41
N PRO A 152 4.71 21.95 -12.89
CA PRO A 152 5.76 22.57 -12.10
C PRO A 152 6.08 21.67 -10.90
N SER A 153 7.36 21.57 -10.57
CA SER A 153 7.75 21.00 -9.28
C SER A 153 7.08 21.80 -8.16
N ALA A 154 6.78 21.15 -7.04
CA ALA A 154 6.24 21.83 -5.87
C ALA A 154 7.13 23.04 -5.49
N SER A 155 6.52 24.07 -4.90
CA SER A 155 7.19 25.35 -4.57
C SER A 155 8.42 25.20 -3.64
N MET A 156 8.57 24.04 -3.00
CA MET A 156 9.85 23.54 -2.50
C MET A 156 10.19 22.19 -3.15
N PRO A 157 11.47 21.93 -3.46
CA PRO A 157 11.90 20.61 -3.90
C PRO A 157 11.62 19.55 -2.83
N LEU A 158 11.37 18.31 -3.23
CA LEU A 158 11.21 17.21 -2.27
C LEU A 158 12.48 17.05 -1.43
N PRO A 159 12.36 16.78 -0.11
CA PRO A 159 13.52 16.66 0.78
C PRO A 159 14.46 15.54 0.35
N ASP A 160 15.73 15.62 0.75
CA ASP A 160 16.69 14.54 0.47
C ASP A 160 16.20 13.20 1.02
N VAL A 161 16.35 12.13 0.22
CA VAL A 161 15.84 10.81 0.57
C VAL A 161 16.54 10.27 1.82
N LYS A 162 17.86 10.50 1.98
CA LYS A 162 18.57 10.02 3.18
C LYS A 162 18.13 10.78 4.41
N GLN A 163 17.94 12.10 4.34
CA GLN A 163 17.41 12.88 5.46
C GLN A 163 16.01 12.39 5.90
N VAL A 164 15.11 12.13 4.96
CA VAL A 164 13.82 11.47 5.25
C VAL A 164 14.08 10.12 5.90
N VAL A 165 14.95 9.28 5.31
CA VAL A 165 15.34 7.92 5.74
C VAL A 165 16.21 7.88 7.00
N GLU A 166 16.62 9.01 7.56
CA GLU A 166 17.37 9.09 8.83
C GLU A 166 16.51 9.65 9.96
N LYS A 167 15.78 10.76 9.75
CA LYS A 167 14.84 11.37 10.72
C LYS A 167 13.58 10.52 10.97
N PHE A 168 12.50 10.76 10.23
CA PHE A 168 11.39 9.84 9.90
C PHE A 168 11.03 8.76 10.92
N LEU A 169 11.75 7.66 10.75
CA LEU A 169 11.22 6.36 11.01
C LEU A 169 12.33 5.35 11.46
N MET A 170 13.63 5.73 11.55
CA MET A 170 14.76 4.82 11.88
C MET A 170 14.62 4.30 13.31
N ARG A 171 14.94 3.02 13.53
CA ARG A 171 14.79 2.41 14.85
C ARG A 171 15.81 2.98 15.83
N GLN A 172 15.41 3.97 16.61
CA GLN A 172 16.16 4.43 17.79
C GLN A 172 16.06 3.41 18.93
N ARG A 173 14.87 2.84 19.14
CA ARG A 173 14.60 1.72 20.06
C ARG A 173 13.59 0.77 19.43
N PHE A 174 13.61 -0.51 19.80
CA PHE A 174 12.58 -1.44 19.37
C PHE A 174 11.23 -1.04 19.96
N ILE A 175 10.20 -1.00 19.09
CA ILE A 175 8.81 -0.79 19.47
C ILE A 175 8.06 -2.09 19.13
N PRO A 176 7.56 -2.84 20.13
CA PRO A 176 6.74 -4.02 19.89
C PRO A 176 5.37 -3.63 19.36
N ASP A 177 4.75 -4.51 18.56
CA ASP A 177 3.37 -4.31 18.12
C ASP A 177 2.38 -4.49 19.30
N PRO A 178 1.52 -3.50 19.60
CA PRO A 178 0.49 -3.63 20.65
C PRO A 178 -0.54 -4.73 20.37
N GLN A 179 -0.71 -5.18 19.14
CA GLN A 179 -1.62 -6.29 18.79
C GLN A 179 -1.02 -7.68 19.06
N GLY A 180 0.25 -7.74 19.45
CA GLY A 180 0.98 -8.97 19.80
C GLY A 180 1.48 -9.77 18.61
N THR A 181 1.63 -9.19 17.42
CA THR A 181 2.11 -9.86 16.21
C THR A 181 3.52 -10.43 16.40
N ASN A 182 3.75 -11.65 15.89
CA ASN A 182 5.02 -12.36 16.01
C ASN A 182 5.76 -12.53 14.67
N LEU A 183 6.96 -13.12 14.70
CA LEU A 183 7.76 -13.35 13.49
C LEU A 183 7.14 -14.38 12.53
N MET A 184 6.30 -15.31 13.00
CA MET A 184 5.56 -16.23 12.13
C MET A 184 4.61 -15.46 11.20
N PHE A 185 3.95 -14.41 11.70
CA PHE A 185 3.18 -13.50 10.86
C PHE A 185 4.07 -12.69 9.91
N ALA A 186 5.19 -12.15 10.39
CA ALA A 186 6.09 -11.34 9.57
C ALA A 186 6.63 -12.13 8.36
N PHE A 187 7.12 -13.36 8.60
CA PHE A 187 7.60 -14.23 7.53
C PHE A 187 6.47 -14.79 6.65
N PHE A 188 5.28 -15.05 7.20
CA PHE A 188 4.11 -15.39 6.38
C PHE A 188 3.74 -14.24 5.44
N ALA A 189 3.65 -13.01 5.95
CA ALA A 189 3.35 -11.82 5.16
C ALA A 189 4.42 -11.58 4.09
N GLN A 190 5.70 -11.75 4.42
CA GLN A 190 6.79 -11.67 3.44
C GLN A 190 6.64 -12.74 2.35
N HIS A 191 6.58 -14.02 2.73
CA HIS A 191 6.49 -15.13 1.80
C HIS A 191 5.25 -15.04 0.89
N PHE A 192 4.09 -14.68 1.46
CA PHE A 192 2.83 -14.50 0.74
C PHE A 192 2.90 -13.32 -0.25
N THR A 193 3.42 -12.16 0.15
CA THR A 193 3.46 -10.97 -0.72
C THR A 193 4.48 -11.09 -1.86
N HIS A 194 5.58 -11.82 -1.64
CA HIS A 194 6.62 -12.02 -2.65
C HIS A 194 6.23 -12.96 -3.80
N GLN A 195 4.99 -13.48 -3.85
CA GLN A 195 4.46 -14.13 -5.05
C GLN A 195 4.02 -13.12 -6.12
N PHE A 196 3.44 -11.98 -5.71
CA PHE A 196 2.92 -10.93 -6.59
C PHE A 196 3.75 -9.64 -6.62
N PHE A 197 4.55 -9.33 -5.58
CA PHE A 197 5.54 -8.25 -5.62
C PHE A 197 6.90 -8.80 -6.05
N LYS A 198 7.18 -8.71 -7.36
CA LYS A 198 8.39 -9.23 -8.02
C LYS A 198 8.93 -8.23 -9.03
N SER A 199 9.34 -7.04 -8.57
CA SER A 199 9.71 -5.94 -9.45
C SER A 199 10.86 -6.31 -10.41
N ASP A 200 10.72 -5.95 -11.69
CA ASP A 200 11.77 -6.20 -12.69
C ASP A 200 12.74 -5.03 -12.76
N PHE A 201 13.69 -5.00 -11.82
CA PHE A 201 14.74 -3.98 -11.76
C PHE A 201 15.62 -3.87 -13.02
N LYS A 202 15.50 -4.78 -14.01
CA LYS A 202 16.13 -4.60 -15.34
C LYS A 202 15.36 -3.64 -16.25
N LYS A 203 14.03 -3.56 -16.09
CA LYS A 203 13.14 -2.64 -16.83
C LYS A 203 12.86 -1.36 -16.05
N GLY A 204 12.90 -1.42 -14.72
CA GLY A 204 12.66 -0.29 -13.82
C GLY A 204 11.58 -0.60 -12.76
N PRO A 205 11.38 0.30 -11.79
CA PRO A 205 10.47 0.08 -10.66
C PRO A 205 8.98 -0.04 -11.05
N ALA A 206 8.60 0.42 -12.24
CA ALA A 206 7.24 0.31 -12.77
C ALA A 206 6.83 -1.12 -13.18
N PHE A 207 7.79 -2.04 -13.33
CA PHE A 207 7.59 -3.34 -13.96
C PHE A 207 7.63 -4.51 -12.97
N THR A 208 6.97 -5.62 -13.31
CA THR A 208 6.90 -6.86 -12.53
C THR A 208 7.22 -8.09 -13.37
N LYS A 209 7.75 -9.12 -12.70
CA LYS A 209 7.84 -10.52 -13.19
C LYS A 209 6.69 -11.39 -12.68
N GLY A 210 5.91 -10.90 -11.72
CA GLY A 210 4.73 -11.57 -11.19
C GLY A 210 3.53 -11.42 -12.12
N LEU A 211 3.64 -11.95 -13.35
CA LEU A 211 2.66 -11.76 -14.42
C LEU A 211 1.26 -12.36 -14.11
N GLY A 212 1.13 -13.19 -13.07
CA GLY A 212 -0.16 -13.64 -12.54
C GLY A 212 -0.93 -12.60 -11.72
N HIS A 213 -0.29 -11.49 -11.31
CA HIS A 213 -0.91 -10.35 -10.60
C HIS A 213 -1.75 -10.68 -9.36
N GLY A 214 -1.48 -11.81 -8.70
CA GLY A 214 -2.29 -12.26 -7.56
C GLY A 214 -1.77 -13.51 -6.88
N VAL A 215 -2.67 -14.27 -6.26
CA VAL A 215 -2.35 -15.49 -5.52
C VAL A 215 -2.26 -16.68 -6.48
N ASP A 216 -1.13 -16.79 -7.17
CA ASP A 216 -0.81 -17.85 -8.14
C ASP A 216 0.15 -18.93 -7.59
N LEU A 217 0.63 -18.75 -6.35
CA LEU A 217 1.66 -19.57 -5.69
C LEU A 217 2.97 -19.68 -6.51
N SER A 218 3.28 -18.69 -7.34
CA SER A 218 4.52 -18.62 -8.13
C SER A 218 5.78 -18.38 -7.29
N ASN A 219 5.63 -18.12 -5.98
CA ASN A 219 6.70 -18.19 -4.99
C ASN A 219 7.08 -19.65 -4.62
N VAL A 220 6.17 -20.61 -4.79
CA VAL A 220 6.39 -22.05 -4.60
C VAL A 220 6.69 -22.73 -5.95
N TYR A 221 5.89 -22.46 -6.97
CA TYR A 221 5.94 -23.17 -8.27
C TYR A 221 6.83 -22.51 -9.32
N GLY A 222 7.31 -21.28 -9.07
CA GLY A 222 8.03 -20.47 -10.06
C GLY A 222 7.12 -19.54 -10.86
N ASP A 223 7.71 -18.50 -11.44
CA ASP A 223 7.05 -17.44 -12.23
C ASP A 223 6.96 -17.75 -13.73
N ASN A 224 7.50 -18.89 -14.17
CA ASN A 224 7.47 -19.33 -15.56
C ASN A 224 7.54 -20.87 -15.66
N LEU A 225 7.07 -21.42 -16.78
CA LEU A 225 6.95 -22.85 -17.02
C LEU A 225 8.29 -23.60 -16.96
N GLU A 226 9.38 -22.98 -17.44
CA GLU A 226 10.72 -23.58 -17.42
C GLU A 226 11.21 -23.78 -15.97
N ARG A 227 11.04 -22.75 -15.11
CA ARG A 227 11.33 -22.83 -13.68
C ARG A 227 10.43 -23.86 -12.98
N GLN A 228 9.14 -23.89 -13.30
CA GLN A 228 8.20 -24.88 -12.77
C GLN A 228 8.63 -26.31 -13.14
N HIS A 229 9.05 -26.54 -14.38
CA HIS A 229 9.58 -27.83 -14.83
C HIS A 229 10.88 -28.21 -14.10
N LYS A 230 11.80 -27.26 -13.88
CA LYS A 230 13.01 -27.51 -13.08
C LYS A 230 12.70 -27.93 -11.63
N LEU A 231 11.63 -27.40 -11.04
CA LEU A 231 11.18 -27.69 -9.67
C LEU A 231 10.35 -28.98 -9.53
N ARG A 232 9.71 -29.47 -10.59
CA ARG A 232 8.86 -30.68 -10.56
C ARG A 232 9.68 -31.97 -10.54
N LEU A 233 9.20 -32.96 -9.78
CA LEU A 233 9.75 -34.32 -9.78
C LEU A 233 9.29 -35.13 -11.01
N PHE A 234 8.21 -34.70 -11.66
CA PHE A 234 7.51 -35.42 -12.75
C PHE A 234 7.02 -36.83 -12.37
N LYS A 235 6.87 -37.10 -11.08
CA LYS A 235 6.29 -38.32 -10.51
C LYS A 235 5.24 -37.95 -9.47
N ASP A 236 4.09 -38.62 -9.50
CA ASP A 236 2.94 -38.44 -8.59
C ASP A 236 2.44 -36.97 -8.44
N GLY A 237 2.71 -36.09 -9.42
CA GLY A 237 2.44 -34.66 -9.33
C GLY A 237 3.35 -33.86 -8.38
N LYS A 238 4.37 -34.47 -7.78
CA LYS A 238 5.20 -33.88 -6.71
C LYS A 238 6.24 -32.87 -7.22
N LEU A 239 6.68 -32.00 -6.32
CA LEU A 239 7.92 -31.21 -6.45
C LEU A 239 9.15 -32.03 -6.07
N LYS A 240 10.34 -31.60 -6.51
CA LYS A 240 11.62 -32.11 -6.03
C LYS A 240 11.85 -31.66 -4.59
N TYR A 241 12.52 -32.50 -3.82
CA TYR A 241 12.90 -32.27 -2.43
C TYR A 241 14.22 -33.00 -2.14
N GLN A 242 14.83 -32.68 -1.00
CA GLN A 242 15.90 -33.46 -0.39
C GLN A 242 15.45 -33.93 0.99
N VAL A 243 16.13 -34.94 1.54
CA VAL A 243 15.90 -35.41 2.91
C VAL A 243 17.17 -35.17 3.71
N LEU A 244 17.07 -34.37 4.77
CA LEU A 244 18.17 -34.06 5.70
C LEU A 244 17.69 -34.40 7.11
N ASP A 245 18.46 -35.18 7.86
CA ASP A 245 18.09 -35.68 9.20
C ASP A 245 16.70 -36.34 9.27
N GLY A 246 16.29 -36.94 8.14
CA GLY A 246 14.99 -37.56 7.94
C GLY A 246 13.83 -36.60 7.66
N GLU A 247 14.02 -35.27 7.72
CA GLU A 247 13.03 -34.25 7.37
C GLU A 247 13.11 -33.85 5.89
N VAL A 248 11.99 -33.38 5.34
CA VAL A 248 11.87 -32.99 3.92
C VAL A 248 12.14 -31.50 3.74
N TYR A 249 13.16 -31.17 2.95
CA TYR A 249 13.54 -29.78 2.65
C TYR A 249 13.48 -29.47 1.14
N PRO A 250 13.32 -28.18 0.75
CA PRO A 250 13.56 -27.74 -0.63
C PRO A 250 14.98 -28.11 -1.09
N PRO A 251 15.20 -28.35 -2.40
CA PRO A 251 16.55 -28.55 -2.93
C PRO A 251 17.43 -27.30 -2.71
N LEU A 252 18.74 -27.50 -2.54
CA LEU A 252 19.70 -26.42 -2.29
C LEU A 252 19.78 -25.44 -3.48
N VAL A 253 19.80 -24.13 -3.20
CA VAL A 253 19.87 -23.06 -4.21
C VAL A 253 21.00 -22.04 -3.94
N LYS A 254 21.47 -21.89 -2.69
CA LYS A 254 22.59 -21.03 -2.23
C LYS A 254 22.55 -19.55 -2.68
N ASP A 255 22.22 -18.53 -1.90
CA ASP A 255 21.49 -18.31 -0.61
C ASP A 255 21.18 -16.80 -0.57
N VAL A 256 19.97 -16.32 -0.18
CA VAL A 256 19.72 -14.87 0.09
C VAL A 256 18.53 -14.61 1.04
N GLN A 257 18.61 -13.58 1.88
CA GLN A 257 17.53 -13.02 2.74
C GLN A 257 17.60 -11.47 2.82
N ILE A 258 16.45 -10.77 2.95
CA ILE A 258 16.29 -9.33 3.34
C ILE A 258 14.87 -9.10 3.93
N SER A 259 14.61 -8.19 4.88
CA SER A 259 13.22 -7.79 5.31
C SER A 259 13.06 -6.42 6.02
N CYS A 260 11.83 -5.89 6.06
CA CYS A 260 11.43 -4.51 6.48
C CYS A 260 11.03 -4.39 7.99
N GLY A 261 10.55 -3.27 8.58
CA GLY A 261 10.09 -1.92 8.14
C GLY A 261 10.13 -0.92 9.33
N ARG A 262 10.14 0.42 9.12
CA ARG A 262 10.91 1.38 9.97
C ARG A 262 10.30 1.64 11.38
N ASN A 263 10.96 1.42 12.54
CA ASN A 263 11.33 0.13 13.16
C ASN A 263 12.32 -0.77 12.38
N LEU A 264 13.12 -0.16 11.49
CA LEU A 264 13.98 -0.85 10.52
C LEU A 264 15.27 -1.15 11.25
N PRO A 265 15.71 -2.41 11.32
CA PRO A 265 17.08 -2.68 11.69
C PRO A 265 18.02 -2.01 10.67
N ALA A 266 19.19 -1.56 11.11
CA ALA A 266 20.09 -0.73 10.28
C ALA A 266 20.43 -1.37 8.92
N GLY A 267 20.53 -2.70 8.85
CA GLY A 267 20.86 -3.47 7.64
C GLY A 267 19.88 -3.34 6.47
N VAL A 268 18.77 -2.60 6.60
CA VAL A 268 17.75 -2.42 5.55
C VAL A 268 17.37 -0.95 5.30
N GLN A 269 18.20 -0.01 5.77
CA GLN A 269 18.10 1.41 5.43
C GLN A 269 18.10 1.64 3.91
N VAL A 270 18.98 0.93 3.17
CA VAL A 270 19.10 1.01 1.70
C VAL A 270 17.78 0.69 0.98
N MET A 271 17.00 -0.26 1.50
CA MET A 271 15.70 -0.63 0.94
C MET A 271 14.68 0.51 1.09
N ALA A 272 14.64 1.19 2.25
CA ALA A 272 13.76 2.34 2.46
C ALA A 272 14.14 3.53 1.57
N THR A 273 15.44 3.78 1.39
CA THR A 273 15.97 4.76 0.42
C THR A 273 15.46 4.44 -0.98
N LYS A 274 15.62 3.19 -1.44
CA LYS A 274 15.17 2.75 -2.76
C LYS A 274 13.66 2.86 -2.96
N ILE A 275 12.83 2.62 -1.93
CA ILE A 275 11.37 2.81 -2.06
C ILE A 275 11.01 4.27 -2.37
N LEU A 276 11.64 5.24 -1.70
CA LEU A 276 11.37 6.66 -1.93
C LEU A 276 11.95 7.13 -3.28
N GLU A 277 13.17 6.73 -3.63
CA GLU A 277 13.76 6.99 -4.96
C GLU A 277 12.84 6.47 -6.07
N HIS A 278 12.42 5.21 -6.01
CA HIS A 278 11.50 4.62 -6.98
C HIS A 278 10.13 5.32 -7.00
N GLY A 279 9.59 5.70 -5.83
CA GLY A 279 8.31 6.42 -5.72
C GLY A 279 8.33 7.79 -6.43
N ARG A 280 9.48 8.48 -6.39
CA ARG A 280 9.74 9.71 -7.15
C ARG A 280 9.93 9.45 -8.63
N GLU A 281 10.70 8.42 -8.98
CA GLU A 281 10.94 7.99 -10.37
C GLU A 281 9.63 7.67 -11.12
N VAL A 282 8.72 6.92 -10.48
CA VAL A 282 7.40 6.63 -11.03
C VAL A 282 6.37 7.73 -10.73
N ARG A 283 6.77 8.89 -10.20
CA ARG A 283 5.92 10.08 -10.01
C ARG A 283 4.63 9.78 -9.23
N TYR A 284 4.76 9.29 -8.00
CA TYR A 284 3.61 9.13 -7.11
C TYR A 284 3.01 10.49 -6.73
N GLN A 285 1.68 10.54 -6.69
CA GLN A 285 0.95 11.67 -6.11
C GLN A 285 1.13 11.67 -4.58
N SER A 286 0.82 12.80 -3.93
CA SER A 286 1.03 12.95 -2.50
C SER A 286 0.15 12.01 -1.66
N PHE A 287 0.55 11.83 -0.40
CA PHE A 287 -0.20 11.06 0.58
C PHE A 287 -1.67 11.51 0.69
N ASN A 288 -1.92 12.83 0.67
CA ASN A 288 -3.27 13.40 0.72
C ASN A 288 -4.11 13.12 -0.55
N ALA A 289 -3.50 13.06 -1.74
CA ALA A 289 -4.19 12.65 -2.96
C ALA A 289 -4.65 11.18 -2.89
N TYR A 290 -3.81 10.29 -2.36
CA TYR A 290 -4.19 8.90 -2.09
C TYR A 290 -5.28 8.79 -1.03
N ARG A 291 -5.22 9.57 0.07
CA ARG A 291 -6.31 9.65 1.06
C ARG A 291 -7.65 9.99 0.42
N ALA A 292 -7.70 11.06 -0.38
CA ALA A 292 -8.91 11.47 -1.10
C ALA A 292 -9.44 10.36 -2.02
N ARG A 293 -8.55 9.67 -2.77
CA ARG A 293 -8.91 8.56 -3.68
C ARG A 293 -9.54 7.35 -2.97
N PHE A 294 -9.20 7.14 -1.70
CA PHE A 294 -9.75 6.10 -0.83
C PHE A 294 -10.89 6.59 0.08
N ASN A 295 -11.43 7.77 -0.17
CA ASN A 295 -12.52 8.41 0.58
C ASN A 295 -12.17 8.72 2.05
N LEU A 296 -10.91 9.09 2.29
CA LEU A 296 -10.45 9.72 3.52
C LEU A 296 -10.30 11.21 3.31
N GLU A 297 -10.57 11.99 4.35
CA GLU A 297 -10.30 13.43 4.34
C GLU A 297 -8.78 13.67 4.34
N PRO A 298 -8.25 14.53 3.44
CA PRO A 298 -6.87 15.00 3.50
C PRO A 298 -6.51 15.57 4.87
N TYR A 299 -5.28 15.34 5.34
CA TYR A 299 -4.80 16.01 6.56
C TYR A 299 -4.55 17.48 6.29
N ASN A 300 -5.04 18.34 7.20
CA ASN A 300 -4.91 19.80 7.08
C ASN A 300 -3.61 20.32 7.71
N SER A 301 -2.97 19.51 8.57
CA SER A 301 -1.70 19.87 9.21
C SER A 301 -0.85 18.63 9.55
N PHE A 302 0.44 18.86 9.87
CA PHE A 302 1.37 17.81 10.26
C PHE A 302 1.07 17.25 11.67
N GLU A 303 0.51 18.08 12.54
CA GLU A 303 -0.01 17.72 13.87
C GLU A 303 -1.18 16.74 13.74
N GLU A 304 -2.07 16.98 12.77
CA GLU A 304 -3.22 16.10 12.51
C GLU A 304 -2.77 14.73 11.99
N LEU A 305 -1.75 14.70 11.12
CA LEU A 305 -1.12 13.49 10.57
C LEU A 305 -0.42 12.63 11.64
N THR A 306 0.49 13.25 12.40
CA THR A 306 1.41 12.53 13.29
C THR A 306 0.90 12.34 14.72
N GLY A 307 0.11 13.28 15.22
CA GLY A 307 -0.22 13.37 16.65
C GLY A 307 0.98 13.67 17.56
N ASP A 308 2.16 13.97 17.01
CA ASP A 308 3.43 14.11 17.73
C ASP A 308 4.11 15.43 17.38
N LYS A 309 4.60 16.16 18.40
CA LYS A 309 5.14 17.52 18.23
C LYS A 309 6.53 17.53 17.59
N GLU A 310 7.36 16.52 17.84
CA GLU A 310 8.73 16.45 17.32
C GLU A 310 8.71 16.03 15.85
N LEU A 311 7.96 14.98 15.51
CA LEU A 311 7.74 14.55 14.13
C LEU A 311 7.06 15.65 13.30
N THR A 312 6.10 16.38 13.88
CA THR A 312 5.49 17.56 13.24
C THR A 312 6.54 18.60 12.85
N ALA A 313 7.42 18.98 13.79
CA ALA A 313 8.41 20.02 13.56
C ALA A 313 9.40 19.63 12.45
N ASP A 314 9.92 18.40 12.48
CA ASP A 314 10.82 17.90 11.45
C ASP A 314 10.11 17.75 10.08
N LEU A 315 8.86 17.27 10.03
CA LEU A 315 8.12 17.12 8.77
C LEU A 315 7.81 18.48 8.14
N LYS A 316 7.43 19.46 8.98
CA LYS A 316 7.20 20.84 8.53
C LYS A 316 8.47 21.48 8.00
N SER A 317 9.61 21.21 8.64
CA SER A 317 10.94 21.67 8.19
C SER A 317 11.33 21.07 6.83
N LEU A 318 11.09 19.76 6.61
CA LEU A 318 11.53 19.07 5.40
C LEU A 318 10.55 19.09 4.22
N TYR A 319 9.23 19.11 4.44
CA TYR A 319 8.23 19.11 3.37
C TYR A 319 7.54 20.47 3.16
N GLY A 320 7.61 21.38 4.14
CA GLY A 320 6.96 22.70 4.11
C GLY A 320 5.44 22.68 4.25
N ALA A 321 4.76 21.87 3.44
CA ALA A 321 3.31 21.71 3.39
C ALA A 321 2.88 20.24 3.49
N VAL A 322 1.78 19.97 4.20
CA VAL A 322 1.25 18.60 4.41
C VAL A 322 0.84 17.92 3.09
N ASN A 323 0.41 18.71 2.10
CA ASN A 323 0.09 18.24 0.75
C ASN A 323 1.31 17.79 -0.07
N SER A 324 2.54 18.08 0.39
CA SER A 324 3.79 17.64 -0.26
C SER A 324 4.31 16.29 0.26
N VAL A 325 3.71 15.73 1.31
CA VAL A 325 4.18 14.49 1.95
C VAL A 325 4.04 13.30 0.99
N GLU A 326 5.14 12.57 0.79
CA GLU A 326 5.19 11.37 -0.06
C GLU A 326 4.40 10.20 0.54
N LEU A 327 3.74 9.39 -0.29
CA LEU A 327 2.87 8.29 0.16
C LEU A 327 3.55 7.35 1.17
N TYR A 328 4.78 6.89 0.89
CA TYR A 328 5.48 5.94 1.76
C TYR A 328 5.88 6.55 3.11
N THR A 329 6.33 7.82 3.12
CA THR A 329 6.61 8.55 4.35
C THR A 329 5.33 8.73 5.16
N GLY A 330 4.26 9.24 4.53
CA GLY A 330 2.95 9.46 5.15
C GLY A 330 2.39 8.19 5.79
N LEU A 331 2.41 7.05 5.09
CA LEU A 331 1.93 5.76 5.59
C LEU A 331 2.66 5.24 6.84
N LEU A 332 3.89 5.73 7.11
CA LEU A 332 4.73 5.26 8.21
C LEU A 332 4.90 6.30 9.34
N VAL A 333 4.57 7.58 9.10
CA VAL A 333 4.47 8.63 10.15
C VAL A 333 3.03 8.93 10.59
N GLU A 334 2.03 8.42 9.86
CA GLU A 334 0.62 8.55 10.24
C GLU A 334 0.38 7.90 11.61
N LYS A 335 -0.25 8.65 12.52
CA LYS A 335 -0.57 8.18 13.87
C LYS A 335 -1.33 6.85 13.83
N PRO A 336 -0.87 5.80 14.55
CA PRO A 336 -1.58 4.53 14.60
C PRO A 336 -2.99 4.67 15.18
N ARG A 337 -3.91 3.80 14.75
CA ARG A 337 -5.19 3.63 15.45
C ARG A 337 -4.94 3.10 16.87
N HIS A 338 -5.89 3.36 17.78
CA HIS A 338 -5.77 2.93 19.18
C HIS A 338 -5.53 1.40 19.28
N ASN A 339 -4.42 1.01 19.90
CA ASN A 339 -3.95 -0.38 20.01
C ASN A 339 -3.84 -1.13 18.66
N ALA A 340 -3.37 -0.46 17.61
CA ALA A 340 -3.12 -1.06 16.29
C ALA A 340 -1.69 -0.82 15.79
N VAL A 341 -1.23 -1.63 14.83
CA VAL A 341 0.08 -1.45 14.16
C VAL A 341 0.13 -0.17 13.32
N PHE A 342 -0.98 0.18 12.66
CA PHE A 342 -1.00 1.17 11.58
C PHE A 342 -2.08 2.25 11.77
N GLY A 343 -1.89 3.38 11.08
CA GLY A 343 -2.89 4.44 10.93
C GLY A 343 -4.03 4.10 9.97
N ASP A 344 -4.93 5.07 9.79
CA ASP A 344 -6.12 4.92 8.93
C ASP A 344 -5.76 4.58 7.48
N THR A 345 -4.83 5.31 6.87
CA THR A 345 -4.57 5.23 5.42
C THR A 345 -4.08 3.84 5.03
N MET A 346 -3.24 3.21 5.86
CA MET A 346 -2.76 1.84 5.59
C MET A 346 -3.91 0.83 5.53
N VAL A 347 -4.88 0.91 6.45
CA VAL A 347 -6.02 -0.02 6.48
C VAL A 347 -6.99 0.26 5.34
N GLU A 348 -7.33 1.54 5.13
CA GLU A 348 -8.39 1.97 4.22
C GLU A 348 -7.93 1.92 2.74
N MET A 349 -6.63 2.05 2.48
CA MET A 349 -6.00 1.80 1.18
C MET A 349 -5.65 0.31 0.98
N GLY A 350 -5.09 -0.36 2.00
CA GLY A 350 -4.60 -1.74 1.89
C GLY A 350 -5.70 -2.78 1.80
N ALA A 351 -6.80 -2.63 2.55
CA ALA A 351 -7.89 -3.60 2.55
C ALA A 351 -8.58 -3.75 1.17
N PRO A 352 -8.89 -2.68 0.41
CA PRO A 352 -9.35 -2.79 -0.97
C PRO A 352 -8.46 -3.64 -1.88
N TYR A 353 -7.15 -3.38 -1.92
CA TYR A 353 -6.22 -4.15 -2.76
C TYR A 353 -6.14 -5.61 -2.31
N SER A 354 -6.02 -5.85 -1.00
CA SER A 354 -5.94 -7.20 -0.43
C SER A 354 -7.20 -8.02 -0.74
N LEU A 355 -8.39 -7.46 -0.49
CA LEU A 355 -9.66 -8.16 -0.73
C LEU A 355 -9.94 -8.37 -2.22
N LYS A 356 -9.59 -7.39 -3.09
CA LYS A 356 -9.71 -7.55 -4.54
C LYS A 356 -8.73 -8.58 -5.09
N GLY A 357 -7.49 -8.64 -4.58
CA GLY A 357 -6.50 -9.65 -4.97
C GLY A 357 -6.82 -11.07 -4.49
N LEU A 358 -7.48 -11.21 -3.33
CA LEU A 358 -7.97 -12.49 -2.82
C LEU A 358 -9.23 -12.95 -3.57
N MET A 359 -10.30 -12.16 -3.54
CA MET A 359 -11.61 -12.55 -4.09
C MET A 359 -11.72 -12.40 -5.60
N GLY A 360 -10.79 -11.68 -6.23
CA GLY A 360 -10.67 -11.60 -7.68
C GLY A 360 -9.92 -12.79 -8.30
N ASN A 361 -9.43 -13.74 -7.48
CA ASN A 361 -8.80 -14.95 -7.99
C ASN A 361 -9.82 -15.81 -8.76
N PRO A 362 -9.50 -16.36 -9.95
CA PRO A 362 -10.40 -17.22 -10.71
C PRO A 362 -10.99 -18.39 -9.92
N ILE A 363 -10.28 -18.95 -8.93
CA ILE A 363 -10.83 -20.04 -8.09
C ILE A 363 -12.08 -19.63 -7.32
N CYS A 364 -12.27 -18.35 -7.02
CA CYS A 364 -13.43 -17.80 -6.32
C CYS A 364 -14.62 -17.52 -7.25
N SER A 365 -14.48 -17.73 -8.57
CA SER A 365 -15.58 -17.60 -9.53
C SER A 365 -16.58 -18.78 -9.40
N PRO A 366 -17.86 -18.59 -9.79
CA PRO A 366 -18.84 -19.67 -9.82
C PRO A 366 -18.41 -20.88 -10.67
N ASP A 367 -17.64 -20.63 -11.74
CA ASP A 367 -17.19 -21.64 -12.70
C ASP A 367 -16.07 -22.54 -12.14
N TYR A 368 -15.35 -22.08 -11.11
CA TYR A 368 -14.24 -22.82 -10.50
C TYR A 368 -14.52 -23.26 -9.06
N TRP A 369 -15.38 -22.58 -8.29
CA TRP A 369 -15.62 -22.88 -6.88
C TRP A 369 -16.57 -24.06 -6.67
N MET A 370 -16.16 -25.23 -7.15
CA MET A 370 -16.91 -26.49 -7.11
C MET A 370 -15.99 -27.68 -6.80
N PRO A 371 -16.51 -28.78 -6.21
CA PRO A 371 -15.66 -29.89 -5.77
C PRO A 371 -14.82 -30.54 -6.88
N SER A 372 -15.32 -30.60 -8.11
CA SER A 372 -14.61 -31.17 -9.27
C SER A 372 -13.27 -30.49 -9.54
N THR A 373 -13.19 -29.16 -9.43
CA THR A 373 -11.96 -28.36 -9.59
C THR A 373 -10.84 -28.81 -8.65
N PHE A 374 -11.21 -29.30 -7.46
CA PHE A 374 -10.28 -29.72 -6.41
C PHE A 374 -10.13 -31.25 -6.33
N GLY A 375 -10.53 -32.00 -7.37
CA GLY A 375 -10.44 -33.46 -7.39
C GLY A 375 -11.50 -34.18 -6.53
N GLY A 376 -12.64 -33.52 -6.29
CA GLY A 376 -13.77 -34.06 -5.52
C GLY A 376 -13.88 -33.49 -4.11
N LYS A 377 -14.74 -34.11 -3.29
CA LYS A 377 -15.07 -33.63 -1.94
C LYS A 377 -13.83 -33.46 -1.05
N VAL A 378 -12.91 -34.43 -1.08
CA VAL A 378 -11.70 -34.44 -0.22
C VAL A 378 -10.83 -33.20 -0.45
N GLY A 379 -10.52 -32.86 -1.70
CA GLY A 379 -9.70 -31.67 -1.99
C GLY A 379 -10.43 -30.36 -1.69
N PHE A 380 -11.74 -30.31 -1.92
CA PHE A 380 -12.55 -29.15 -1.56
C PHE A 380 -12.63 -28.96 -0.03
N GLU A 381 -12.71 -30.05 0.73
CA GLU A 381 -12.65 -30.05 2.19
C GLU A 381 -11.27 -29.63 2.73
N ILE A 382 -10.17 -29.99 2.06
CA ILE A 382 -8.83 -29.49 2.39
C ILE A 382 -8.78 -27.96 2.32
N VAL A 383 -9.35 -27.36 1.27
CA VAL A 383 -9.42 -25.90 1.11
C VAL A 383 -10.33 -25.26 2.16
N ASN A 384 -11.56 -25.75 2.32
CA ASN A 384 -12.54 -25.17 3.25
C ASN A 384 -12.17 -25.36 4.74
N MET A 385 -11.33 -26.35 5.07
CA MET A 385 -10.84 -26.61 6.44
C MET A 385 -9.35 -26.30 6.62
N ALA A 386 -8.78 -25.41 5.80
CA ALA A 386 -7.40 -24.96 5.94
C ALA A 386 -7.26 -23.95 7.11
N TYR A 387 -6.26 -24.18 7.98
CA TYR A 387 -5.86 -23.21 9.00
C TYR A 387 -4.37 -23.39 9.35
N LEU A 388 -3.73 -22.31 9.82
CA LEU A 388 -2.27 -22.23 10.01
C LEU A 388 -1.71 -23.38 10.87
N ARG A 389 -2.35 -23.69 12.00
CA ARG A 389 -1.93 -24.79 12.87
C ARG A 389 -2.03 -26.15 12.16
N LYS A 390 -3.07 -26.42 11.37
CA LYS A 390 -3.16 -27.67 10.57
C LYS A 390 -2.03 -27.77 9.56
N LEU A 391 -1.76 -26.68 8.82
CA LEU A 391 -0.68 -26.61 7.84
C LEU A 391 0.68 -26.97 8.45
N VAL A 392 0.99 -26.47 9.66
CA VAL A 392 2.25 -26.80 10.34
C VAL A 392 2.21 -28.20 10.96
N CYS A 393 1.19 -28.54 11.75
CA CYS A 393 1.14 -29.82 12.48
C CYS A 393 1.23 -31.06 11.58
N ILE A 394 0.70 -31.01 10.35
CA ILE A 394 0.67 -32.18 9.45
C ILE A 394 1.97 -32.33 8.64
N ASN A 395 2.88 -31.34 8.69
CA ASN A 395 4.12 -31.29 7.91
C ASN A 395 5.38 -31.16 8.78
N VAL A 396 5.26 -31.32 10.11
CA VAL A 396 6.39 -31.28 11.07
C VAL A 396 6.31 -32.53 11.93
N LYS A 397 7.42 -33.25 12.11
CA LYS A 397 7.46 -34.43 12.99
C LYS A 397 7.46 -34.06 14.47
N GLY A 398 7.04 -35.01 15.29
CA GLY A 398 6.99 -34.87 16.75
C GLY A 398 5.68 -34.22 17.24
N PRO A 399 5.64 -33.75 18.50
CA PRO A 399 4.48 -33.04 19.02
C PRO A 399 4.29 -31.71 18.28
N CYS A 400 3.06 -31.39 17.89
CA CYS A 400 2.83 -30.15 17.14
C CYS A 400 3.19 -28.91 17.98
N PRO A 401 4.05 -28.00 17.48
CA PRO A 401 4.50 -26.82 18.21
C PRO A 401 3.37 -25.80 18.44
N PHE A 402 3.65 -24.77 19.24
CA PHE A 402 2.79 -23.59 19.31
C PHE A 402 2.81 -22.84 17.97
N VAL A 403 1.65 -22.70 17.33
CA VAL A 403 1.50 -22.09 16.01
C VAL A 403 0.40 -21.04 16.06
N SER A 404 0.79 -19.77 15.95
CA SER A 404 -0.07 -18.60 15.95
C SER A 404 0.62 -17.46 15.20
N PHE A 405 -0.16 -16.46 14.76
CA PHE A 405 0.36 -15.16 14.30
C PHE A 405 0.53 -14.14 15.43
N LYS A 406 0.11 -14.50 16.66
CA LYS A 406 0.31 -13.71 17.87
C LYS A 406 1.24 -14.40 18.86
N VAL A 407 1.92 -13.62 19.68
CA VAL A 407 2.60 -14.11 20.88
C VAL A 407 1.58 -14.66 21.89
N PRO A 408 1.97 -15.63 22.75
CA PRO A 408 1.15 -16.06 23.88
C PRO A 408 0.80 -14.91 24.84
N GLU A 409 -0.42 -14.91 25.40
CA GLU A 409 -0.93 -13.82 26.25
C GLU A 409 -0.11 -13.63 27.54
N ASP A 410 0.40 -14.73 28.12
CA ASP A 410 1.31 -14.74 29.28
C ASP A 410 2.62 -13.97 29.01
N LYS A 411 3.08 -13.95 27.76
CA LYS A 411 4.31 -13.26 27.37
C LYS A 411 4.10 -11.78 27.01
N MET A 412 2.86 -11.36 26.72
CA MET A 412 2.55 -9.94 26.46
C MET A 412 2.80 -9.05 27.69
N TYR A 413 2.48 -9.56 28.89
CA TYR A 413 2.65 -8.81 30.14
C TYR A 413 4.11 -8.49 30.49
N ASN A 414 5.05 -9.34 30.06
CA ASN A 414 6.48 -9.13 30.30
C ASN A 414 7.10 -8.13 29.31
N LEU A 415 6.66 -8.12 28.04
CA LEU A 415 7.14 -7.17 27.03
C LEU A 415 6.87 -5.70 27.40
N ALA A 416 5.80 -5.43 28.18
CA ALA A 416 5.50 -4.09 28.70
C ALA A 416 6.40 -3.64 29.87
N LYS A 417 7.22 -4.54 30.44
CA LYS A 417 8.10 -4.27 31.60
C LYS A 417 9.60 -4.41 31.32
N ILE A 418 9.98 -4.98 30.18
CA ILE A 418 11.39 -5.21 29.83
C ILE A 418 12.05 -3.89 29.42
N ASN A 419 13.05 -3.46 30.18
CA ASN A 419 13.94 -2.37 29.81
C ASN A 419 14.91 -2.88 28.73
N PRO A 420 14.88 -2.35 27.48
CA PRO A 420 15.56 -2.98 26.33
C PRO A 420 17.09 -3.02 26.45
N THR A 421 17.69 -2.28 27.38
CA THR A 421 19.14 -2.31 27.67
C THR A 421 19.64 -3.66 28.16
N VAL A 422 18.78 -4.48 28.78
CA VAL A 422 19.20 -5.77 29.40
C VAL A 422 19.50 -6.83 28.34
N LEU A 423 18.72 -6.88 27.25
CA LEU A 423 18.82 -7.92 26.22
C LEU A 423 20.08 -7.86 25.35
N LEU A 424 20.79 -6.71 25.32
CA LEU A 424 22.06 -6.60 24.60
C LEU A 424 23.25 -7.12 25.42
N ASN A 425 23.18 -7.08 26.74
CA ASN A 425 24.31 -7.48 27.60
C ASN A 425 24.37 -9.00 27.83
N GLU A 426 23.22 -9.70 27.82
CA GLU A 426 23.16 -11.15 28.04
C GLU A 426 23.58 -11.98 26.80
N GLN A 427 23.60 -11.39 25.60
CA GLN A 427 24.02 -12.08 24.35
C GLN A 427 25.47 -11.77 23.93
N THR A 428 26.14 -10.80 24.56
CA THR A 428 27.57 -10.53 24.36
C THR A 428 28.50 -11.37 25.24
N SER A 429 27.95 -12.27 26.07
CA SER A 429 28.71 -13.17 26.95
C SER A 429 28.83 -14.62 26.44
N GLU A 430 28.24 -14.95 25.28
CA GLU A 430 28.28 -16.30 24.68
C GLU A 430 28.68 -16.31 23.18
N LEU A 431 29.41 -15.28 22.72
CA LEU A 431 30.00 -15.19 21.36
C LEU A 431 31.45 -14.71 21.40
#